data_AF-A0A2P9AU20-F1
#
_entry.id   AF-A0A2P9AU20-F1
#
_cell.length_a   1.000
_cell.length_b   1.000
_cell.length_c   1.000
_cell.angle_alpha   90.00
_cell.angle_beta   90.00
_cell.angle_gamma   90.00
#
_symmetry.space_group_name_H-M   'P 1'
#
loop_
_entity.id
_entity.type
_entity.pdbx_description
1 polymer ?
#
loop_
_entity_poly.entity_id
_entity_poly.type
_entity_poly.pdbx_seq_one_letter_code
_entity_poly.pdbx_strand_id
1 'polypeptide(L)'
;MRKRAIVIAATICWSPAQAITGSQLLDYNEEYGRGFTWGVATALTSIAGKDEMRVAQFRRACFVNGKISEETFYAAVNTWIKNHPSELARDASGPIISVINEICGLPAGAPRKPDSALAARPPRSSAPSQASRHGMWRERYCATTEQPAAHRAMRRRA
;
A
#
# COMPACT_ATOMS: atom_id res chain seq x y z
N MET A 1 4.14 -16.47 -53.50
CA MET A 1 4.68 -15.54 -52.48
C MET A 1 3.70 -15.45 -51.31
N ARG A 2 3.96 -16.12 -50.18
CA ARG A 2 3.06 -16.10 -49.00
C ARG A 2 3.65 -15.16 -47.95
N LYS A 3 3.06 -13.96 -47.82
CA LYS A 3 3.36 -12.99 -46.76
C LYS A 3 2.87 -13.59 -45.44
N ARG A 4 3.79 -14.07 -44.59
CA ARG A 4 3.46 -14.45 -43.21
C ARG A 4 3.35 -13.17 -42.39
N ALA A 5 2.12 -12.77 -42.08
CA ALA A 5 1.87 -11.71 -41.12
C ALA A 5 2.27 -12.24 -39.73
N ILE A 6 3.36 -11.71 -39.18
CA ILE A 6 3.75 -11.94 -37.79
C ILE A 6 2.86 -11.04 -36.95
N VAL A 7 1.80 -11.60 -36.39
CA VAL A 7 0.98 -10.94 -35.36
C VAL A 7 1.78 -11.01 -34.07
N ILE A 8 2.57 -9.97 -33.78
CA ILE A 8 3.17 -9.79 -32.46
C ILE A 8 2.03 -9.40 -31.52
N ALA A 9 1.44 -10.39 -30.87
CA ALA A 9 0.53 -10.18 -29.76
C ALA A 9 1.34 -9.55 -28.62
N ALA A 10 1.38 -8.22 -28.58
CA ALA A 10 1.86 -7.45 -27.45
C ALA A 10 0.88 -7.67 -26.29
N THR A 11 1.05 -8.78 -25.57
CA THR A 11 0.53 -8.91 -24.20
C THR A 11 1.32 -7.94 -23.35
N ILE A 12 0.85 -6.69 -23.35
CA ILE A 12 1.20 -5.70 -22.33
C ILE A 12 0.77 -6.35 -21.02
N CYS A 13 1.76 -6.90 -20.32
CA CYS A 13 1.60 -7.38 -18.97
C CYS A 13 1.25 -6.14 -18.15
N TRP A 14 -0.05 -5.87 -17.97
CA TRP A 14 -0.53 -4.90 -16.99
C TRP A 14 -0.11 -5.46 -15.63
N SER A 15 1.11 -5.11 -15.19
CA SER A 15 1.44 -5.24 -13.79
C SER A 15 0.39 -4.44 -13.03
N PRO A 16 -0.40 -5.06 -12.13
CA PRO A 16 -1.31 -4.28 -11.30
C PRO A 16 -0.46 -3.24 -10.59
N ALA A 17 -0.86 -1.97 -10.65
CA ALA A 17 -0.23 -0.92 -9.89
C ALA A 17 -0.35 -1.31 -8.41
N GLN A 18 0.70 -1.91 -7.85
CA GLN A 18 0.73 -2.27 -6.46
C GLN A 18 0.91 -0.99 -5.68
N ALA A 19 -0.02 -0.73 -4.77
CA ALA A 19 0.13 0.38 -3.86
C ALA A 19 1.32 0.11 -2.94
N ILE A 20 2.09 1.17 -2.68
CA ILE A 20 3.24 1.11 -1.78
C ILE A 20 2.74 0.84 -0.37
N THR A 21 3.36 -0.14 0.30
CA THR A 21 3.03 -0.44 1.70
C THR A 21 3.74 0.51 2.67
N GLY A 22 3.26 0.57 3.91
CA GLY A 22 3.94 1.31 4.98
C GLY A 22 5.40 0.87 5.18
N SER A 23 5.69 -0.43 5.08
CA SER A 23 7.06 -0.95 5.16
C SER A 23 7.91 -0.49 3.98
N GLN A 24 7.39 -0.60 2.75
CA GLN A 24 8.11 -0.15 1.55
C GLN A 24 8.42 1.34 1.61
N LEU A 25 7.49 2.16 2.12
CA LEU A 25 7.71 3.59 2.29
C LEU A 25 8.88 3.91 3.24
N LEU A 26 9.08 3.10 4.29
CA LEU A 26 10.22 3.25 5.20
C LEU A 26 11.55 2.80 4.58
N ASP A 27 11.51 1.88 3.63
CA ASP A 27 12.69 1.31 2.97
C ASP A 27 13.14 2.13 1.74
N TYR A 28 12.26 2.94 1.15
CA TYR A 28 12.62 3.82 0.04
C TYR A 28 13.59 4.93 0.47
N ASN A 29 14.33 5.46 -0.51
CA ASN A 29 15.13 6.66 -0.27
C ASN A 29 14.23 7.85 0.11
N GLU A 30 14.81 8.79 0.86
CA GLU A 30 14.07 9.91 1.42
C GLU A 30 13.43 10.79 0.34
N GLU A 31 14.12 11.06 -0.77
CA GLU A 31 13.59 11.90 -1.87
C GLU A 31 12.30 11.30 -2.46
N TYR A 32 12.31 10.00 -2.69
CA TYR A 32 11.14 9.28 -3.19
C TYR A 32 10.01 9.25 -2.15
N GLY A 33 10.33 8.96 -0.89
CA GLY A 33 9.35 8.92 0.19
C GLY A 33 8.67 10.28 0.42
N ARG A 34 9.45 11.36 0.37
CA ARG A 34 8.97 12.75 0.42
C ARG A 34 8.03 13.06 -0.74
N GLY A 35 8.47 12.82 -1.98
CA GLY A 35 7.65 13.07 -3.16
C GLY A 35 6.36 12.23 -3.18
N PHE A 36 6.44 10.97 -2.76
CA PHE A 36 5.28 10.10 -2.64
C PHE A 36 4.28 10.62 -1.60
N THR A 37 4.73 10.85 -0.36
CA THR A 37 3.86 11.32 0.73
C THR A 37 3.22 12.66 0.41
N TRP A 38 3.98 13.60 -0.16
CA TRP A 38 3.48 14.90 -0.56
C TRP A 38 2.51 14.82 -1.75
N GLY A 39 2.78 13.96 -2.72
CA GLY A 39 1.88 13.71 -3.84
C GLY A 39 0.52 13.17 -3.37
N VAL A 40 0.53 12.19 -2.46
CA VAL A 40 -0.69 11.65 -1.84
C VAL A 40 -1.43 12.74 -1.05
N ALA A 41 -0.73 13.52 -0.22
CA ALA A 41 -1.35 14.62 0.52
C ALA A 41 -1.97 15.68 -0.41
N THR A 42 -1.29 16.01 -1.51
CA THR A 42 -1.77 16.97 -2.51
C THR A 42 -3.02 16.44 -3.21
N ALA A 43 -3.04 15.16 -3.58
CA ALA A 43 -4.20 14.52 -4.17
C ALA A 43 -5.40 14.56 -3.21
N LEU A 44 -5.20 14.23 -1.93
CA LEU A 44 -6.25 14.21 -0.90
C LEU A 44 -6.77 15.61 -0.51
N THR A 45 -5.99 16.66 -0.76
CA THR A 45 -6.36 18.06 -0.47
C THR A 45 -6.89 18.80 -1.68
N SER A 46 -6.66 18.28 -2.89
CA SER A 46 -7.01 18.97 -4.14
C SER A 46 -8.03 18.24 -5.00
N ILE A 47 -8.12 16.91 -4.87
CA ILE A 47 -9.02 16.07 -5.67
C ILE A 47 -10.06 15.48 -4.72
N ALA A 48 -11.29 15.96 -4.81
CA ALA A 48 -12.39 15.43 -4.03
C ALA A 48 -13.68 15.35 -4.85
N GLY A 49 -14.50 14.34 -4.56
CA GLY A 49 -15.87 14.29 -5.04
C GLY A 49 -16.70 15.45 -4.50
N LYS A 50 -17.90 15.68 -5.07
CA LYS A 50 -18.79 16.79 -4.68
C LYS A 50 -19.05 16.84 -3.16
N ASP A 51 -19.17 15.68 -2.52
CA ASP A 51 -19.46 15.58 -1.08
C ASP A 51 -18.23 15.74 -0.18
N GLU A 52 -17.03 15.59 -0.73
CA GLU A 52 -15.76 15.65 0.01
C GLU A 52 -15.01 16.98 -0.20
N MET A 53 -15.51 17.84 -1.09
CA MET A 53 -14.86 19.11 -1.41
C MET A 53 -14.63 20.00 -0.19
N ARG A 54 -15.57 20.01 0.77
CA ARG A 54 -15.42 20.76 2.02
C ARG A 54 -14.25 20.24 2.87
N VAL A 55 -14.07 18.92 2.91
CA VAL A 55 -12.98 18.27 3.67
C VAL A 55 -11.64 18.54 3.00
N ALA A 56 -11.57 18.43 1.67
CA ALA A 56 -10.36 18.71 0.90
C ALA A 56 -9.93 20.18 1.03
N GLN A 57 -10.86 21.14 0.90
CA GLN A 57 -10.56 22.56 1.09
C GLN A 57 -10.10 22.87 2.52
N PHE A 58 -10.74 22.29 3.53
CA PHE A 58 -10.33 22.44 4.93
C PHE A 58 -8.90 21.94 5.16
N ARG A 59 -8.59 20.73 4.68
CA ARG A 59 -7.23 20.16 4.78
C ARG A 59 -6.21 20.98 3.99
N ARG A 60 -6.56 21.46 2.80
CA ARG A 60 -5.70 22.36 2.00
C ARG A 60 -5.39 23.65 2.75
N ALA A 61 -6.40 24.29 3.34
CA ALA A 61 -6.22 25.49 4.15
C ALA A 61 -5.33 25.22 5.37
N CYS A 62 -5.50 24.08 6.03
CA CYS A 62 -4.61 23.66 7.12
C CYS A 62 -3.15 23.54 6.67
N PHE A 63 -2.86 22.87 5.55
CA PHE A 63 -1.49 22.73 5.04
C PHE A 63 -0.85 24.08 4.70
N VAL A 64 -1.59 24.96 4.03
CA VAL A 64 -1.10 26.28 3.63
C VAL A 64 -0.89 27.19 4.85
N ASN A 65 -1.87 27.26 5.76
CA ASN A 65 -1.79 28.15 6.92
C ASN A 65 -0.83 27.63 8.00
N GLY A 66 -0.74 26.30 8.15
CA GLY A 66 0.17 25.64 9.08
C GLY A 66 1.63 25.63 8.61
N LYS A 67 1.91 26.11 7.39
CA LYS A 67 3.25 26.11 6.77
C LYS A 67 3.91 24.71 6.85
N ILE A 68 3.11 23.67 6.66
CA ILE A 68 3.58 22.28 6.70
C ILE A 68 4.46 22.07 5.48
N SER A 69 5.74 21.79 5.71
CA SER A 69 6.68 21.46 4.64
C SER A 69 6.61 19.98 4.29
N GLU A 70 7.02 19.63 3.07
CA GLU A 70 7.14 18.25 2.63
C GLU A 70 8.00 17.41 3.59
N GLU A 71 9.13 17.96 4.04
CA GLU A 71 10.08 17.29 4.94
C GLU A 71 9.47 17.01 6.31
N THR A 72 8.84 18.02 6.92
CA THR A 72 8.19 17.86 8.24
C THR A 72 7.03 16.87 8.16
N PHE A 73 6.27 16.89 7.07
CA PHE A 73 5.18 15.96 6.85
C PHE A 73 5.69 14.52 6.65
N TYR A 74 6.71 14.32 5.82
CA TYR A 74 7.32 13.00 5.62
C TYR A 74 7.88 12.42 6.93
N ALA A 75 8.58 13.23 7.72
CA ALA A 75 9.09 12.81 9.03
C ALA A 75 7.96 12.40 10.00
N ALA A 76 6.85 13.16 10.00
CA ALA A 76 5.67 12.82 10.80
C ALA A 76 5.04 11.48 10.35
N VAL A 77 4.90 11.26 9.05
CA VAL A 77 4.40 9.99 8.48
C VAL A 77 5.29 8.82 8.87
N ASN A 78 6.61 8.94 8.70
CA ASN A 78 7.54 7.88 9.08
C ASN A 78 7.48 7.55 10.58
N THR A 79 7.39 8.59 11.42
CA THR A 79 7.25 8.42 12.88
C THR A 79 5.94 7.71 13.21
N TRP A 80 4.84 8.09 12.56
CA TRP A 80 3.55 7.46 12.76
C TRP A 80 3.56 5.98 12.37
N ILE A 81 4.11 5.63 11.19
CA ILE A 81 4.21 4.24 10.71
C ILE A 81 5.02 3.38 11.69
N LYS A 82 6.17 3.90 12.16
CA LYS A 82 7.03 3.20 13.14
C LYS A 82 6.30 2.91 14.46
N ASN A 83 5.37 3.79 14.85
CA ASN A 83 4.57 3.62 16.06
C ASN A 83 3.33 2.73 15.87
N HIS A 84 3.01 2.34 14.63
CA HIS A 84 1.83 1.54 14.28
C HIS A 84 2.22 0.31 13.45
N PRO A 85 2.84 -0.72 14.04
CA PRO A 85 3.39 -1.86 13.31
C PRO A 85 2.32 -2.68 12.55
N SER A 86 1.05 -2.61 12.97
CA SER A 86 -0.07 -3.24 12.25
C SER A 86 -0.32 -2.64 10.86
N GLU A 87 0.17 -1.42 10.60
CA GLU A 87 -0.03 -0.71 9.33
C GLU A 87 1.13 -0.92 8.34
N LEU A 88 2.22 -1.58 8.76
CA LEU A 88 3.40 -1.82 7.89
C LEU A 88 3.06 -2.62 6.62
N ALA A 89 2.19 -3.61 6.73
CA ALA A 89 1.75 -4.44 5.61
C ALA A 89 0.62 -3.83 4.79
N ARG A 90 0.08 -2.68 5.21
CA ARG A 90 -1.06 -2.01 4.57
C ARG A 90 -0.58 -0.91 3.64
N ASP A 91 -1.50 -0.44 2.81
CA ASP A 91 -1.29 0.68 1.90
C ASP A 91 -0.83 1.95 2.66
N ALA A 92 0.26 2.56 2.20
CA ALA A 92 0.87 3.73 2.83
C ALA A 92 -0.05 4.98 2.85
N SER A 93 -1.07 5.03 1.99
CA SER A 93 -2.08 6.10 2.05
C SER A 93 -2.86 6.12 3.37
N GLY A 94 -3.06 4.97 4.02
CA GLY A 94 -3.73 4.88 5.32
C GLY A 94 -2.99 5.68 6.42
N PRO A 95 -1.70 5.40 6.67
CA PRO A 95 -0.84 6.21 7.53
C PRO A 95 -0.81 7.70 7.15
N ILE A 96 -0.68 8.02 5.86
CA ILE A 96 -0.65 9.42 5.38
C ILE A 96 -1.96 10.16 5.74
N ILE A 97 -3.10 9.53 5.48
CA ILE A 97 -4.43 10.09 5.84
C ILE A 97 -4.56 10.26 7.35
N SER A 98 -4.04 9.31 8.12
CA SER A 98 -4.09 9.35 9.60
C SER A 98 -3.30 10.55 10.13
N VAL A 99 -2.09 10.77 9.64
CA VAL A 99 -1.29 11.95 10.01
C VAL A 99 -1.96 13.26 9.58
N ILE A 100 -2.57 13.31 8.40
CA ILE A 100 -3.35 14.50 7.97
C ILE A 100 -4.49 14.77 8.96
N ASN A 101 -5.19 13.74 9.41
CA ASN A 101 -6.28 13.89 10.38
C ASN A 101 -5.78 14.28 11.77
N GLU A 102 -4.60 13.83 12.19
CA GLU A 102 -3.99 14.25 13.46
C GLU A 102 -3.55 15.72 13.43
N ILE A 103 -2.96 16.17 12.33
CA ILE A 103 -2.48 17.55 12.19
C ILE A 103 -3.63 18.54 11.96
N CYS A 104 -4.53 18.22 11.04
CA CYS A 104 -5.57 19.14 10.59
C CYS A 104 -6.93 18.91 11.26
N GLY A 105 -7.17 17.74 11.85
CA GLY A 105 -8.50 17.35 12.32
C GLY A 105 -9.48 17.07 11.18
N LEU A 106 -10.76 16.97 11.55
CA LEU A 106 -11.88 16.88 10.62
C LEU A 106 -12.76 18.14 10.77
N PRO A 107 -13.31 18.69 9.67
CA PRO A 107 -14.19 19.85 9.77
C PRO A 107 -15.47 19.47 10.52
N ALA A 108 -16.00 20.41 11.33
CA ALA A 108 -17.21 20.21 12.11
C ALA A 108 -18.39 19.76 11.22
N GLY A 109 -18.99 18.61 11.55
CA GLY A 109 -20.07 18.00 10.77
C GLY A 109 -19.62 17.18 9.55
N ALA A 110 -18.33 16.84 9.41
CA ALA A 110 -17.92 15.80 8.47
C ALA A 110 -18.59 14.46 8.84
N PRO A 111 -19.09 13.68 7.87
CA PRO A 111 -19.55 12.34 8.14
C PRO A 111 -18.37 11.54 8.71
N ARG A 112 -18.44 11.18 9.99
CA ARG A 112 -17.57 10.14 10.54
C ARG A 112 -17.96 8.87 9.81
N LYS A 113 -17.15 8.40 8.86
CA LYS A 113 -17.29 7.02 8.37
C LYS A 113 -17.22 6.15 9.62
N PRO A 114 -18.24 5.31 9.91
CA PRO A 114 -18.14 4.38 11.01
C PRO A 114 -16.89 3.55 10.76
N ASP A 115 -16.04 3.44 11.78
CA ASP A 115 -14.75 2.77 11.72
C ASP A 115 -14.94 1.39 11.09
N SER A 116 -14.67 1.28 9.78
CA SER A 116 -14.80 0.02 9.05
C SER A 116 -13.72 -0.98 9.50
N ALA A 117 -12.80 -0.55 10.37
CA ALA A 117 -11.89 -1.39 11.12
C ALA A 117 -12.56 -2.12 12.31
N LEU A 118 -13.68 -1.63 12.85
CA LEU A 118 -14.38 -2.29 13.97
C LEU A 118 -15.43 -3.31 13.50
N ALA A 119 -15.93 -3.21 12.27
CA ALA A 119 -16.90 -4.15 11.69
C ALA A 119 -16.28 -5.50 11.26
N ALA A 120 -14.95 -5.63 11.27
CA ALA A 120 -14.23 -6.86 10.95
C ALA A 120 -13.78 -7.65 12.19
N ARG A 121 -14.25 -7.31 13.40
CA ARG A 121 -14.11 -8.23 14.55
C ARG A 121 -15.17 -9.33 14.41
N PRO A 122 -14.79 -10.59 14.12
CA PRO A 122 -15.74 -11.68 14.27
C PRO A 122 -16.25 -11.69 15.73
N PRO A 123 -17.53 -12.03 15.97
CA PRO A 123 -18.02 -12.19 17.32
C PRO A 123 -17.12 -13.18 18.05
N ARG A 124 -16.69 -12.81 19.25
CA ARG A 124 -15.88 -13.64 20.16
C ARG A 124 -16.73 -14.87 20.53
N SER A 125 -16.70 -15.90 19.69
CA SER A 125 -17.30 -17.19 20.01
C SER A 125 -16.43 -17.84 21.08
N SER A 126 -17.04 -18.03 22.24
CA SER A 126 -16.61 -18.96 23.28
C SER A 126 -16.05 -20.25 22.69
N ALA A 127 -14.90 -20.67 23.21
CA ALA A 127 -14.38 -22.02 23.02
C ALA A 127 -15.48 -23.07 23.31
N PRO A 128 -15.46 -24.21 22.61
CA PRO A 128 -14.85 -25.37 23.27
C PRO A 128 -14.09 -26.32 22.33
N SER A 129 -13.29 -27.17 22.99
CA SER A 129 -12.96 -28.55 22.63
C SER A 129 -11.91 -28.82 21.55
N GLN A 130 -10.81 -29.42 22.01
CA GLN A 130 -9.94 -30.31 21.24
C GLN A 130 -10.77 -31.34 20.46
N ALA A 131 -10.45 -31.53 19.17
CA ALA A 131 -10.48 -32.83 18.50
C ALA A 131 -9.79 -32.73 17.13
N SER A 132 -8.94 -33.72 16.87
CA SER A 132 -8.06 -33.91 15.72
C SER A 132 -8.76 -33.95 14.35
N ARG A 133 -8.07 -33.47 13.30
CA ARG A 133 -7.53 -34.24 12.17
C ARG A 133 -7.41 -33.39 10.90
N HIS A 134 -6.22 -33.46 10.30
CA HIS A 134 -5.92 -33.58 8.88
C HIS A 134 -6.89 -32.96 7.85
N GLY A 135 -6.38 -32.02 7.04
CA GLY A 135 -6.78 -31.93 5.63
C GLY A 135 -6.81 -30.52 5.04
N MET A 136 -6.01 -30.32 4.00
CA MET A 136 -6.19 -29.35 2.91
C MET A 136 -5.93 -27.87 3.19
N TRP A 137 -4.64 -27.50 3.18
CA TRP A 137 -4.24 -26.25 2.53
C TRP A 137 -3.90 -26.57 1.08
N ARG A 138 -4.86 -26.32 0.19
CA ARG A 138 -4.63 -26.39 -1.26
C ARG A 138 -3.76 -25.22 -1.69
N GLU A 139 -2.73 -25.60 -2.40
CA GLU A 139 -1.72 -24.80 -3.07
C GLU A 139 -2.34 -23.83 -4.09
N ARG A 140 -1.79 -22.62 -4.15
CA ARG A 140 -1.69 -21.83 -5.38
C ARG A 140 -0.35 -21.11 -5.37
N TYR A 141 0.71 -21.89 -5.49
CA TYR A 141 2.02 -21.39 -5.92
C TYR A 141 2.05 -21.39 -7.45
N CYS A 142 2.45 -20.26 -8.02
CA CYS A 142 2.73 -20.11 -9.44
C CYS A 142 3.74 -21.18 -9.88
N ALA A 143 3.36 -21.95 -10.89
CA ALA A 143 4.20 -22.95 -11.52
C ALA A 143 5.44 -22.30 -12.15
N THR A 144 6.62 -22.67 -11.66
CA THR A 144 7.89 -22.52 -12.37
C THR A 144 8.22 -23.83 -13.09
N THR A 145 7.86 -23.88 -14.36
CA THR A 145 8.44 -24.72 -15.43
C THR A 145 9.39 -23.80 -16.21
N GLU A 146 10.66 -24.07 -16.53
CA GLU A 146 11.44 -25.28 -16.68
C GLU A 146 12.92 -24.96 -16.45
N GLN A 147 13.67 -25.95 -15.99
CA GLN A 147 15.13 -25.96 -15.94
C GLN A 147 15.59 -27.16 -16.77
N PRO A 148 16.39 -26.99 -17.85
CA PRO A 148 17.18 -28.09 -18.38
C PRO A 148 18.58 -28.03 -17.77
N ALA A 149 18.90 -29.07 -17.01
CA ALA A 149 20.25 -29.42 -16.63
C ALA A 149 21.04 -29.88 -17.86
N ALA A 150 22.20 -29.27 -18.12
CA ALA A 150 23.23 -29.85 -18.97
C ALA A 150 24.60 -29.74 -18.28
N HIS A 151 24.98 -30.86 -17.67
CA HIS A 151 26.32 -31.44 -17.63
C HIS A 151 27.53 -30.62 -17.14
N ARG A 152 27.81 -30.86 -15.85
CA ARG A 152 29.10 -31.16 -15.22
C ARG A 152 30.19 -31.68 -16.21
N ALA A 153 31.36 -31.01 -16.25
CA ALA A 153 32.64 -31.68 -16.52
C ALA A 153 33.85 -30.91 -15.94
N MET A 154 34.45 -31.56 -14.94
CA MET A 154 35.88 -31.65 -14.62
C MET A 154 36.70 -30.44 -14.13
N ARG A 155 36.96 -30.52 -12.82
CA ARG A 155 38.23 -30.16 -12.17
C ARG A 155 39.45 -30.77 -12.88
N ARG A 156 40.56 -30.01 -12.84
CA ARG A 156 41.97 -30.38 -12.55
C ARG A 156 42.96 -29.90 -13.62
N ARG A 157 43.79 -28.94 -13.24
CA ARG A 157 45.28 -28.94 -13.22
C ARG A 157 45.67 -27.47 -12.92
N ALA A 158 46.25 -27.25 -11.75
CA ALA A 158 47.71 -27.17 -11.53
C ALA A 158 48.26 -25.89 -12.14
#